data_AF-A0A4R0YNU3-F1
#
_entry.id   AF-A0A4R0YNU3-F1
#
_cell.length_a   1.000
_cell.length_b   1.000
_cell.length_c   1.000
_cell.angle_alpha   90.00
_cell.angle_beta   90.00
_cell.angle_gamma   90.00
#
_symmetry.space_group_name_H-M   'P 1'
#
loop_
_entity.id
_entity.type
_entity.pdbx_description
1 polymer ?
#
loop_
_entity_poly.entity_id
_entity_poly.type
_entity_poly.pdbx_seq_one_letter_code
_entity_poly.pdbx_strand_id
1 'polypeptide(L)'
;MDGKFYVDFVSPVEFEYLAAEIRYQDQILCRIKIERPDKRLEIEFFAVLREPIEPVVAPLSDFIKLIGEVSEELVDARDRLDLASPESL
;
A
#
# COMPACT_ATOMS: atom_id res chain seq x y z
N MET A 1 -5.23 -20.74 12.71
CA MET A 1 -4.25 -20.10 11.82
C MET A 1 -4.02 -18.71 12.37
N ASP A 2 -2.92 -18.52 13.09
CA ASP A 2 -2.48 -17.20 13.59
C ASP A 2 -1.51 -16.60 12.56
N GLY A 3 -2.04 -16.04 11.48
CA GLY A 3 -1.26 -15.21 10.58
C GLY A 3 -1.63 -13.75 10.78
N LYS A 4 -0.63 -12.87 10.79
CA LYS A 4 -0.81 -11.42 10.92
C LYS A 4 -0.50 -10.73 9.60
N PHE A 5 -1.22 -9.65 9.33
CA PHE A 5 -0.84 -8.72 8.30
C PHE A 5 0.29 -7.82 8.79
N TYR A 6 1.17 -7.45 7.87
CA TYR A 6 2.23 -6.47 8.07
C TYR A 6 2.13 -5.41 6.98
N VAL A 7 2.40 -4.17 7.36
CA VAL A 7 2.45 -3.04 6.43
C VAL A 7 3.82 -2.42 6.53
N ASP A 8 4.48 -2.28 5.38
CA ASP A 8 5.74 -1.53 5.27
C ASP A 8 5.51 -0.34 4.35
N PHE A 9 5.82 0.84 4.86
CA PHE A 9 5.84 2.05 4.05
C PHE A 9 7.19 2.15 3.36
N VAL A 10 7.16 2.20 2.03
CA VAL A 10 8.34 2.20 1.17
C VAL A 10 8.34 3.44 0.28
N SER A 11 9.53 4.00 0.04
CA SER A 11 9.74 5.02 -0.99
C SER A 11 10.88 4.55 -1.89
N PRO A 12 10.61 3.62 -2.82
CA PRO A 12 11.62 3.22 -3.81
C PRO A 12 11.97 4.42 -4.69
N VAL A 13 13.20 4.44 -5.22
CA VAL A 13 13.75 5.58 -5.99
C VAL A 13 12.90 5.98 -7.21
N GLU A 14 12.06 5.05 -7.69
CA GLU A 14 11.15 5.25 -8.83
C GLU A 14 9.84 5.95 -8.47
N PHE A 15 9.57 6.19 -7.17
CA PHE A 15 8.33 6.79 -6.68
C PHE A 15 8.59 8.18 -6.12
N GLU A 16 7.73 9.13 -6.46
CA GLU A 16 7.76 10.48 -5.93
C GLU A 16 7.11 10.55 -4.54
N TYR A 17 6.14 9.66 -4.28
CA TYR A 17 5.42 9.58 -3.02
C TYR A 17 5.63 8.24 -2.31
N LEU A 18 5.13 8.17 -1.07
CA LEU A 18 5.16 6.95 -0.27
C LEU A 18 4.22 5.91 -0.88
N ALA A 19 4.65 4.65 -0.85
CA ALA A 19 3.81 3.49 -1.12
C ALA A 19 3.74 2.59 0.12
N ALA A 20 2.72 1.76 0.21
CA ALA A 20 2.54 0.80 1.28
C ALA A 20 2.51 -0.62 0.72
N GLU A 21 3.35 -1.50 1.24
CA GLU A 21 3.34 -2.93 0.93
C GLU A 21 2.60 -3.69 2.01
N ILE A 22 1.58 -4.46 1.63
CA ILE A 22 0.83 -5.32 2.55
C ILE A 22 1.31 -6.74 2.38
N ARG A 23 1.79 -7.32 3.48
CA ARG A 23 2.26 -8.70 3.57
C ARG A 23 1.37 -9.50 4.51
N TYR A 24 1.24 -10.79 4.24
CA TYR A 24 0.68 -11.74 5.19
C TYR A 24 1.69 -12.87 5.35
N GLN A 25 2.17 -13.04 6.58
CA GLN A 25 3.35 -13.88 6.85
C GLN A 25 4.52 -13.46 5.94
N ASP A 26 5.09 -14.40 5.17
CA ASP A 26 6.26 -14.15 4.32
C ASP A 26 5.91 -13.75 2.88
N GLN A 27 4.62 -13.54 2.57
CA GLN A 27 4.15 -13.23 1.22
C GLN A 27 3.63 -11.78 1.10
N ILE A 28 4.17 -11.05 0.13
CA ILE A 28 3.63 -9.75 -0.31
C ILE A 28 2.33 -10.02 -1.10
N LEU A 29 1.23 -9.43 -0.64
CA LEU A 29 -0.08 -9.55 -1.29
C LEU A 29 -0.24 -8.46 -2.35
N CYS A 30 -0.03 -7.22 -1.94
CA CYS A 30 -0.17 -6.06 -2.79
C CYS A 30 0.70 -4.89 -2.32
N ARG A 31 0.87 -3.92 -3.22
CA ARG A 31 1.37 -2.59 -2.93
C ARG A 31 0.31 -1.57 -3.29
N ILE A 32 0.09 -0.59 -2.43
CA ILE A 32 -0.79 0.55 -2.66
C ILE A 32 0.09 1.79 -2.84
N LYS A 33 -0.12 2.55 -3.92
CA LYS A 33 0.63 3.76 -4.23
C LYS A 33 -0.30 4.92 -4.59
N ILE A 34 0.18 6.15 -4.37
CA ILE A 34 -0.59 7.38 -4.59
C ILE A 34 0.19 8.37 -5.48
N GLU A 35 0.70 7.89 -6.62
CA GLU A 35 1.54 8.71 -7.52
C GLU A 35 0.74 9.65 -8.43
N ARG A 36 -0.52 9.32 -8.71
CA ARG A 36 -1.31 10.01 -9.73
C ARG A 36 -1.63 11.45 -9.32
N PRO A 37 -1.58 12.47 -10.19
CA PRO A 37 -1.97 13.84 -9.82
C PRO A 37 -3.40 13.97 -9.25
N ASP A 38 -4.31 13.07 -9.63
CA ASP A 38 -5.71 13.04 -9.18
C ASP A 38 -5.92 12.38 -7.79
N LYS A 39 -4.82 12.03 -7.09
CA LYS A 39 -4.82 11.37 -5.76
C LYS A 39 -5.55 10.03 -5.70
N ARG A 40 -5.85 9.42 -6.85
CA ARG A 40 -6.40 8.06 -6.86
C ARG A 40 -5.31 7.06 -6.48
N LEU A 41 -5.67 6.15 -5.58
CA LEU A 41 -4.83 5.05 -5.18
C LEU A 41 -4.76 4.00 -6.29
N GLU A 42 -3.55 3.52 -6.57
CA GLU A 42 -3.31 2.39 -7.45
C GLU A 42 -2.88 1.19 -6.61
N ILE A 43 -3.51 0.03 -6.84
CA ILE A 43 -3.21 -1.20 -6.13
C ILE A 43 -2.56 -2.19 -7.11
N GLU A 44 -1.33 -2.58 -6.81
CA GLU A 44 -0.57 -3.58 -7.56
C GLU A 44 -0.56 -4.90 -6.78
N PHE A 45 -1.06 -5.98 -7.37
CA PHE A 45 -1.05 -7.31 -6.75
C PHE A 45 0.18 -8.10 -7.20
N PHE A 46 1.04 -8.52 -6.27
CA PHE A 46 2.36 -9.11 -6.56
C PHE A 46 2.33 -10.59 -6.99
N ALA A 47 1.18 -11.09 -7.42
CA ALA A 47 0.96 -12.49 -7.74
C ALA A 47 0.66 -12.76 -9.23
N VAL A 48 0.73 -11.77 -10.11
CA VAL A 48 0.26 -11.94 -11.50
C VAL A 48 1.31 -12.55 -12.44
N LEU A 49 2.61 -12.50 -12.11
CA LEU A 49 3.67 -13.03 -13.01
C LEU A 49 4.27 -14.38 -12.57
N ARG A 50 4.00 -14.82 -11.34
CA ARG A 50 4.21 -16.19 -10.86
C ARG A 50 3.08 -16.45 -9.88
N GLU A 51 2.32 -17.53 -10.10
CA GLU A 51 1.30 -17.97 -9.14
C GLU A 51 1.89 -17.94 -7.72
N PRO A 52 1.13 -17.51 -6.70
CA PRO A 52 1.46 -17.80 -5.32
C PRO A 52 1.88 -19.28 -5.22
N ILE A 53 2.99 -19.57 -4.55
CA ILE A 53 3.39 -20.96 -4.32
C ILE A 53 2.21 -21.70 -3.64
N GLU A 54 1.44 -20.99 -2.80
CA GLU A 54 0.16 -21.42 -2.25
C GLU A 54 -0.82 -20.22 -2.08
N PRO A 55 -2.15 -20.44 -2.15
CA PRO A 55 -3.15 -19.43 -1.82
C PRO A 55 -3.03 -18.97 -0.37
N VAL A 56 -3.06 -17.65 -0.15
CA VAL A 56 -3.05 -17.08 1.19
C VAL A 56 -4.42 -17.24 1.85
N VAL A 57 -4.47 -17.97 2.96
CA VAL A 57 -5.67 -18.11 3.80
C VAL A 57 -5.59 -17.10 4.94
N ALA A 58 -6.26 -15.97 4.77
CA ALA A 58 -6.31 -14.90 5.76
C ALA A 58 -7.75 -14.40 5.99
N PRO A 59 -8.05 -13.76 7.13
CA PRO A 59 -9.37 -13.15 7.36
C PRO A 59 -9.60 -12.00 6.36
N LEU A 60 -10.52 -12.21 5.41
CA LEU A 60 -10.82 -11.23 4.36
C LEU A 60 -11.33 -9.89 4.93
N SER A 61 -12.13 -9.93 6.00
CA SER A 61 -12.61 -8.73 6.69
C SER A 61 -11.46 -7.84 7.16
N ASP A 62 -10.44 -8.46 7.72
CA ASP A 62 -9.31 -7.76 8.32
C ASP A 62 -8.42 -7.18 7.22
N PHE A 63 -8.26 -7.90 6.11
CA PHE A 63 -7.56 -7.39 4.93
C PHE A 63 -8.26 -6.17 4.33
N ILE A 64 -9.59 -6.22 4.15
CA ILE A 64 -10.35 -5.08 3.61
C ILE A 64 -10.25 -3.87 4.54
N LYS A 65 -10.36 -4.10 5.85
CA LYS A 65 -10.20 -3.05 6.87
C LYS A 65 -8.81 -2.42 6.80
N LEU A 66 -7.77 -3.24 6.72
CA LEU A 66 -6.39 -2.79 6.61
C LEU A 66 -6.14 -1.98 5.34
N ILE A 67 -6.70 -2.40 4.19
CA ILE A 67 -6.62 -1.61 2.95
C ILE A 67 -7.22 -0.21 3.16
N GLY A 68 -8.36 -0.12 3.86
CA GLY A 68 -8.98 1.16 4.19
C GLY A 68 -8.07 2.05 5.05
N GLU A 69 -7.54 1.50 6.15
CA GLU A 69 -6.65 2.22 7.07
C GLU A 69 -5.38 2.72 6.35
N VAL A 70 -4.73 1.86 5.58
CA VAL A 70 -3.53 2.22 4.80
C VAL A 70 -3.84 3.26 3.72
N SER A 71 -5.03 3.18 3.10
CA SER A 71 -5.46 4.15 2.10
C SER A 71 -5.59 5.56 2.67
N GLU A 72 -6.20 5.68 3.86
CA GLU A 72 -6.33 6.95 4.57
C GLU A 72 -4.94 7.51 4.94
N GLU A 73 -4.05 6.67 5.48
CA GLU A 73 -2.69 7.08 5.85
C GLU A 73 -1.87 7.59 4.66
N LEU A 74 -1.98 6.94 3.49
CA LEU A 74 -1.28 7.38 2.27
C LEU A 74 -1.80 8.72 1.74
N VAL A 75 -3.11 8.95 1.80
CA VAL A 75 -3.71 10.24 1.41
C VAL A 75 -3.25 11.34 2.36
N ASP A 76 -3.32 11.10 3.67
CA ASP A 76 -2.86 12.03 4.70
C ASP A 76 -1.37 12.38 4.54
N ALA A 77 -0.54 11.38 4.28
CA ALA A 77 0.89 11.58 4.07
C ALA A 77 1.16 12.43 2.82
N ARG A 78 0.44 12.18 1.73
CA ARG A 78 0.55 12.95 0.49
C ARG A 78 0.11 14.40 0.69
N ASP A 79 -1.03 14.62 1.34
CA ASP A 79 -1.54 15.96 1.59
C ASP A 79 -0.56 16.81 2.41
N ARG A 80 0.11 16.20 3.40
CA ARG A 80 1.17 16.87 4.17
C ARG A 80 2.38 17.23 3.32
N LEU A 81 2.76 16.37 2.37
CA LEU A 81 3.86 16.66 1.45
C LEU A 81 3.52 17.82 0.53
N ASP A 82 2.32 17.83 -0.05
CA ASP A 82 1.85 18.90 -0.93
C ASP A 82 1.82 20.26 -0.19
N LEU A 83 1.43 20.27 1.08
CA LEU A 83 1.45 21.48 1.94
C LEU A 83 2.87 21.94 2.30
N ALA A 84 3.84 21.02 2.36
CA ALA A 84 5.23 21.32 2.65
C ALA A 84 6.02 21.76 1.40
N SER A 85 5.46 21.57 0.21
CA SER A 85 6.10 21.96 -1.05
C SER A 85 6.14 23.48 -1.23
N PRO A 86 7.31 24.07 -1.58
CA PRO A 86 7.51 25.51 -1.64
C PRO A 86 6.73 26.23 -2.76
N GLU A 87 6.09 25.51 -3.68
CA GLU A 87 5.23 26.07 -4.74
C GLU A 87 3.82 26.48 -4.25
N SER A 88 3.51 26.21 -2.97
CA SER A 88 2.20 26.48 -2.35
C SER A 88 2.08 27.86 -1.67
N LEU A 89 3.09 28.76 -1.84
CA LEU A 89 3.14 30.13 -1.27
C LEU A 89 3.19 31.22 -2.35
#